data_AF-A0A165IGA2-F1
#
_entry.id   AF-A0A165IGA2-F1
#
_cell.length_a   1.000
_cell.length_b   1.000
_cell.length_c   1.000
_cell.angle_alpha   90.00
_cell.angle_beta   90.00
_cell.angle_gamma   90.00
#
_symmetry.space_group_name_H-M   'P 1'
#
loop_
_entity.id
_entity.type
_entity.pdbx_description
1 polymer ?
#
loop_
_entity_poly.entity_id
_entity_poly.type
_entity_poly.pdbx_seq_one_letter_code
_entity_poly.pdbx_strand_id
1 'polypeptide(L)'
;MRLVIRLFIQPLRDRSQPPTWIPGVPADVGRLFDWLDDIVQLHAEFARVLHSARQSQYPVVMTYAGLLIPLIAKLEVHQPYLVRLEEVSRTIDTMMKQPESDFGEFLRMQSVSDEWDGLSLSSWLLKPVQRLAKYTLFFKVGISR
;
A
#
# COMPACT_ATOMS: atom_id res chain seq x y z
N MET A 1 -6.36 -0.81 -2.65
CA MET A 1 -4.99 -1.33 -2.41
C MET A 1 -4.86 -2.82 -2.63
N ARG A 2 -5.75 -3.68 -2.09
CA ARG A 2 -5.73 -5.13 -2.42
C ARG A 2 -5.79 -5.42 -3.93
N LEU A 3 -6.55 -4.61 -4.67
CA LEU A 3 -6.59 -4.65 -6.13
C LEU A 3 -5.20 -4.45 -6.78
N VAL A 4 -4.47 -3.44 -6.33
CA VAL A 4 -3.10 -3.15 -6.80
C VAL A 4 -2.18 -4.33 -6.50
N ILE A 5 -2.23 -4.89 -5.28
CA ILE A 5 -1.45 -6.08 -4.93
C ILE A 5 -1.76 -7.23 -5.91
N ARG A 6 -3.05 -7.52 -6.12
CA ARG A 6 -3.51 -8.63 -6.97
C ARG A 6 -3.11 -8.48 -8.44
N LEU A 7 -3.23 -7.29 -9.00
CA LEU A 7 -3.04 -7.06 -10.43
C LEU A 7 -1.58 -6.74 -10.80
N PHE A 8 -0.85 -6.03 -9.93
CA PHE A 8 0.47 -5.48 -10.27
C PHE A 8 1.61 -6.17 -9.55
N ILE A 9 1.37 -6.77 -8.38
CA ILE A 9 2.45 -7.30 -7.53
C ILE A 9 2.46 -8.82 -7.55
N GLN A 10 1.33 -9.46 -7.27
CA GLN A 10 1.23 -10.92 -7.22
C GLN A 10 1.67 -11.60 -8.53
N PRO A 11 1.35 -11.10 -9.73
CA PRO A 11 1.78 -11.75 -10.97
C PRO A 11 3.30 -11.65 -11.21
N LEU A 12 3.97 -10.72 -10.55
CA LEU A 12 5.43 -10.52 -10.62
C LEU A 12 6.20 -11.33 -9.60
N ARG A 13 5.52 -12.12 -8.76
CA ARG A 13 6.14 -13.05 -7.83
C ARG A 13 6.25 -14.42 -8.46
N ASP A 14 7.42 -15.02 -8.29
CA ASP A 14 7.58 -16.43 -8.60
C ASP A 14 6.87 -17.32 -7.55
N ARG A 15 6.85 -18.63 -7.80
CA ARG A 15 6.28 -19.63 -6.89
C ARG A 15 7.32 -20.23 -5.94
N SER A 16 8.48 -19.59 -5.77
CA SER A 16 9.51 -20.09 -4.88
C SER A 16 9.14 -19.86 -3.41
N GLN A 17 9.89 -20.49 -2.50
CA GLN A 17 9.70 -20.33 -1.07
C GLN A 17 11.07 -19.96 -0.44
N PRO A 18 11.24 -18.71 0.05
CA PRO A 18 10.28 -17.60 0.04
C PRO A 18 10.05 -17.00 -1.36
N PRO A 19 8.88 -16.40 -1.65
CA PRO A 19 8.60 -15.83 -2.98
C PRO A 19 9.59 -14.74 -3.37
N THR A 20 10.13 -14.82 -4.58
CA THR A 20 11.05 -13.81 -5.13
C THR A 20 10.44 -13.09 -6.33
N TRP A 21 11.05 -11.98 -6.73
CA TRP A 21 10.64 -11.22 -7.91
C TRP A 21 11.09 -11.96 -9.18
N ILE A 22 10.20 -12.06 -10.18
CA ILE A 22 10.58 -12.62 -11.47
C ILE A 22 11.71 -11.79 -12.14
N PRO A 23 12.54 -12.41 -12.99
CA PRO A 23 13.52 -11.67 -13.78
C PRO A 23 12.88 -10.52 -14.57
N GLY A 24 13.54 -9.37 -14.61
CA GLY A 24 13.06 -8.17 -15.32
C GLY A 24 12.38 -7.13 -14.45
N VAL A 25 12.00 -7.46 -13.21
CA VAL A 25 11.54 -6.46 -12.23
C VAL A 25 12.75 -5.71 -11.64
N PRO A 26 12.83 -4.37 -11.75
CA PRO A 26 13.91 -3.62 -11.14
C PRO A 26 13.92 -3.79 -9.61
N ALA A 27 15.10 -3.98 -9.02
CA ALA A 27 15.23 -4.24 -7.58
C ALA A 27 14.59 -3.16 -6.69
N ASP A 28 14.69 -1.89 -7.09
CA ASP A 28 14.06 -0.78 -6.39
C ASP A 28 12.53 -0.79 -6.45
N VAL A 29 11.98 -1.21 -7.58
CA VAL A 29 10.53 -1.38 -7.76
C VAL A 29 10.03 -2.54 -6.92
N GLY A 30 10.75 -3.66 -6.93
CA GLY A 30 10.47 -4.80 -6.06
C GLY A 30 10.42 -4.39 -4.59
N ARG A 31 11.45 -3.69 -4.10
CA ARG A 31 11.47 -3.17 -2.72
C ARG A 31 10.31 -2.23 -2.41
N LEU A 32 9.94 -1.32 -3.32
CA LEU A 32 8.79 -0.44 -3.11
C LEU A 32 7.49 -1.26 -2.96
N PHE A 33 7.33 -2.29 -3.78
CA PHE A 33 6.17 -3.18 -3.73
C PHE A 33 6.17 -4.10 -2.50
N ASP A 34 7.34 -4.52 -2.00
CA ASP A 34 7.47 -5.22 -0.72
C ASP A 34 6.89 -4.36 0.41
N TRP A 35 7.36 -3.11 0.55
CA TRP A 35 6.84 -2.19 1.56
C TRP A 35 5.36 -1.85 1.36
N LEU A 36 4.90 -1.79 0.11
CA LEU A 36 3.48 -1.58 -0.18
C LEU A 36 2.62 -2.73 0.36
N ASP A 37 3.06 -3.97 0.16
CA ASP A 37 2.35 -5.14 0.67
C ASP A 37 2.32 -5.12 2.20
N ASP A 38 3.45 -4.84 2.86
CA ASP A 38 3.51 -4.70 4.32
C ASP A 38 2.55 -3.63 4.85
N ILE A 39 2.48 -2.46 4.19
CA ILE A 39 1.53 -1.39 4.52
C ILE A 39 0.08 -1.88 4.38
N VAL A 40 -0.23 -2.60 3.30
CA VAL A 40 -1.58 -3.13 3.06
C VAL A 40 -1.96 -4.16 4.12
N GLN A 41 -1.02 -5.03 4.50
CA GLN A 41 -1.21 -6.03 5.56
C GLN A 41 -1.42 -5.35 6.92
N LEU A 42 -0.62 -4.32 7.25
CA LEU A 42 -0.78 -3.52 8.47
C LEU A 42 -2.17 -2.87 8.53
N HIS A 43 -2.62 -2.23 7.46
CA HIS A 43 -3.96 -1.64 7.43
C HIS A 43 -5.08 -2.67 7.51
N ALA A 44 -4.87 -3.89 7.00
CA ALA A 44 -5.80 -5.00 7.21
C ALA A 44 -5.85 -5.44 8.68
N GLU A 45 -4.72 -5.39 9.41
CA GLU A 45 -4.68 -5.60 10.86
C GLU A 45 -5.46 -4.52 11.61
N PHE A 46 -5.26 -3.23 11.28
CA PHE A 46 -6.07 -2.12 11.82
C PHE A 46 -7.58 -2.38 11.64
N ALA A 47 -7.99 -2.74 10.43
CA ALA A 47 -9.40 -3.01 10.13
C ALA A 47 -9.96 -4.17 10.95
N ARG A 48 -9.19 -5.27 11.11
CA ARG A 48 -9.59 -6.42 11.93
C ARG A 48 -9.74 -6.05 13.40
N VAL A 49 -8.77 -5.34 13.97
CA VAL A 49 -8.80 -4.91 15.38
C VAL A 49 -9.99 -3.99 15.65
N LEU A 50 -10.21 -2.99 14.80
CA LEU A 50 -11.35 -2.08 14.92
C LEU A 50 -12.69 -2.79 14.75
N HIS A 51 -12.77 -3.74 13.80
CA HIS A 51 -13.98 -4.55 13.63
C HIS A 51 -14.28 -5.39 14.87
N SER A 52 -13.28 -6.06 15.43
CA SER A 52 -13.43 -6.85 16.65
C SER A 52 -13.89 -6.00 17.84
N ALA A 53 -13.27 -4.84 18.07
CA ALA A 53 -13.66 -3.93 19.14
C ALA A 53 -15.12 -3.47 19.01
N ARG A 54 -15.56 -3.16 17.79
CA ARG A 54 -16.95 -2.78 17.51
C ARG A 54 -17.94 -3.91 17.80
N GLN A 55 -17.60 -5.15 17.48
CA GLN A 55 -18.46 -6.31 17.77
C GLN A 55 -18.58 -6.56 19.29
N SER A 56 -17.50 -6.39 20.04
CA SER A 56 -17.48 -6.67 21.49
C SER A 56 -18.09 -5.58 22.36
N GLN A 57 -18.15 -4.32 21.90
CA GLN A 57 -18.52 -3.16 22.71
C GLN A 57 -19.73 -2.38 22.16
N TYR A 58 -20.56 -3.02 21.35
CA TYR A 58 -21.75 -2.37 20.81
C TYR A 58 -22.74 -1.97 21.93
N PRO A 59 -23.36 -0.77 21.92
CA PRO A 59 -23.31 0.28 20.89
C PRO A 59 -22.23 1.37 21.09
N VAL A 60 -21.56 1.41 22.25
CA VAL A 60 -20.54 2.43 22.57
C VAL A 60 -19.19 1.78 22.84
N VAL A 61 -18.26 1.98 21.90
CA VAL A 61 -16.89 1.47 21.98
C VAL A 61 -16.06 2.34 22.93
N MET A 62 -16.08 1.99 24.22
CA MET A 62 -15.21 2.60 25.23
C MET A 62 -13.85 1.92 25.16
N THR A 63 -12.75 2.68 25.01
CA THR A 63 -11.35 2.18 25.04
C THR A 63 -10.83 1.40 23.82
N TYR A 64 -10.94 1.95 22.60
CA TYR A 64 -10.24 1.40 21.42
C TYR A 64 -8.78 1.88 21.26
N ALA A 65 -8.41 2.98 21.93
CA ALA A 65 -7.07 3.58 21.79
C ALA A 65 -5.94 2.61 22.19
N GLY A 66 -6.12 1.86 23.29
CA GLY A 66 -5.14 0.86 23.75
C GLY A 66 -4.88 -0.25 22.73
N LEU A 67 -5.88 -0.60 21.92
CA LEU A 67 -5.76 -1.59 20.85
C LEU A 67 -5.02 -1.06 19.62
N LEU A 68 -5.04 0.27 19.42
CA LEU A 68 -4.41 0.92 18.27
C LEU A 68 -2.94 1.30 18.53
N ILE A 69 -2.55 1.58 19.77
CA ILE A 69 -1.17 2.00 20.12
C ILE A 69 -0.10 1.05 19.54
N PRO A 70 -0.20 -0.29 19.70
CA PRO A 70 0.80 -1.20 19.14
C PRO A 70 0.87 -1.15 17.61
N LEU A 71 -0.27 -0.89 16.94
CA LEU A 71 -0.34 -0.79 15.49
C LEU A 71 0.19 0.54 14.97
N ILE A 72 0.03 1.63 15.76
CA ILE A 72 0.58 2.94 15.43
C ILE A 72 2.11 2.89 15.38
N ALA A 73 2.75 2.19 16.33
CA ALA A 73 4.21 2.00 16.30
C ALA A 73 4.68 1.33 15.00
N LYS A 74 3.91 0.34 14.49
CA LYS A 74 4.20 -0.35 13.23
C LYS A 74 4.03 0.51 11.98
N LEU A 75 3.46 1.72 12.07
CA LEU A 75 3.37 2.64 10.92
C LEU A 75 4.75 3.10 10.42
N GLU A 76 5.83 2.84 11.17
CA GLU A 76 7.22 3.03 10.71
C GLU A 76 7.52 2.30 9.39
N VAL A 77 6.78 1.24 9.05
CA VAL A 77 6.89 0.54 7.76
C VAL A 77 6.65 1.47 6.55
N HIS A 78 5.96 2.60 6.76
CA HIS A 78 5.81 3.63 5.72
C HIS A 78 7.10 4.39 5.44
N GLN A 79 8.07 4.46 6.37
CA GLN A 79 9.26 5.29 6.22
C GLN A 79 10.07 5.00 4.95
N PRO A 80 10.52 3.75 4.68
CA PRO A 80 11.29 3.47 3.46
C PRO A 80 10.45 3.66 2.19
N TYR A 81 9.14 3.35 2.26
CA TYR A 81 8.21 3.59 1.16
C TYR A 81 8.13 5.08 0.81
N LEU A 82 7.98 5.96 1.81
CA LEU A 82 7.88 7.41 1.62
C LEU A 82 9.14 7.99 0.98
N VAL A 83 10.31 7.56 1.43
CA VAL A 83 11.61 8.05 0.92
C VAL A 83 11.81 7.66 -0.53
N ARG A 84 11.40 6.45 -0.93
CA ARG A 84 11.67 5.90 -2.26
C ARG A 84 10.55 6.15 -3.27
N LEU A 85 9.35 6.53 -2.83
CA LEU A 85 8.15 6.61 -3.66
C LEU A 85 8.36 7.44 -4.93
N GLU A 86 8.81 8.69 -4.79
CA GLU A 86 8.90 9.61 -5.92
C GLU A 86 9.90 9.12 -6.99
N GLU A 87 11.09 8.70 -6.54
CA GLU A 87 12.14 8.19 -7.42
C GLU A 87 11.67 6.93 -8.16
N VAL A 88 11.12 5.97 -7.43
CA VAL A 88 10.71 4.69 -8.00
C VAL A 88 9.47 4.84 -8.88
N SER A 89 8.52 5.72 -8.55
CA SER A 89 7.38 6.03 -9.42
C SER A 89 7.84 6.64 -10.75
N ARG A 90 8.85 7.53 -10.75
CA ARG A 90 9.43 8.04 -12.01
C ARG A 90 10.09 6.94 -12.84
N THR A 91 10.77 6.00 -12.20
CA THR A 91 11.35 4.83 -12.90
C THR A 91 10.25 4.00 -13.55
N ILE A 92 9.17 3.71 -12.82
CA ILE A 92 8.00 3.00 -13.34
C ILE A 92 7.39 3.73 -14.54
N ASP A 93 7.12 5.04 -14.40
CA ASP A 93 6.54 5.85 -15.46
C ASP A 93 7.44 5.91 -16.71
N THR A 94 8.77 5.87 -16.54
CA THR A 94 9.75 5.86 -17.63
C THR A 94 9.71 4.52 -18.37
N MET A 95 9.72 3.40 -17.65
CA MET A 95 9.62 2.06 -18.23
C MET A 95 8.27 1.86 -18.95
N MET A 96 7.18 2.39 -18.40
CA MET A 96 5.87 2.37 -19.05
C MET A 96 5.81 3.17 -20.36
N LYS A 97 6.75 4.09 -20.62
CA LYS A 97 6.85 4.82 -21.89
C LYS A 97 7.77 4.15 -22.92
N GLN A 98 8.58 3.21 -22.49
CA GLN A 98 9.52 2.46 -23.31
C GLN A 98 8.81 1.24 -23.94
N PRO A 99 8.63 1.19 -25.27
CA PRO A 99 8.00 0.05 -25.94
C PRO A 99 8.80 -1.25 -25.77
N GLU A 100 10.12 -1.15 -25.64
CA GLU A 100 11.06 -2.26 -25.46
C GLU A 100 11.13 -2.80 -24.02
N SER A 101 10.47 -2.14 -23.07
CA SER A 101 10.47 -2.56 -21.68
C SER A 101 9.42 -3.65 -21.44
N ASP A 102 9.85 -4.90 -21.25
CA ASP A 102 8.96 -6.01 -20.90
C ASP A 102 8.16 -5.74 -19.61
N PHE A 103 8.84 -5.21 -18.59
CA PHE A 103 8.19 -4.80 -17.35
C PHE A 103 7.20 -3.66 -17.60
N GLY A 104 7.58 -2.65 -18.40
CA GLY A 104 6.68 -1.58 -18.80
C GLY A 104 5.45 -2.08 -19.56
N GLU A 105 5.62 -3.06 -20.44
CA GLU A 105 4.52 -3.68 -21.21
C GLU A 105 3.56 -4.40 -20.29
N PHE A 106 4.07 -5.21 -19.35
CA PHE A 106 3.23 -5.83 -18.33
C PHE A 106 2.38 -4.79 -17.59
N LEU A 107 2.97 -3.68 -17.12
CA LEU A 107 2.24 -2.64 -16.41
C LEU A 107 1.18 -1.96 -17.29
N ARG A 108 1.47 -1.73 -18.57
CA ARG A 108 0.50 -1.20 -19.55
C ARG A 108 -0.68 -2.16 -19.72
N MET A 109 -0.42 -3.45 -19.91
CA MET A 109 -1.45 -4.47 -20.04
C MET A 109 -2.38 -4.51 -18.82
N GLN A 110 -1.83 -4.44 -17.60
CA GLN A 110 -2.64 -4.43 -16.38
C GLN A 110 -3.45 -3.14 -16.19
N SER A 111 -2.99 -2.01 -16.76
CA SER A 111 -3.64 -0.71 -16.64
C SER A 111 -4.85 -0.55 -17.57
N VAL A 112 -5.05 -1.45 -18.54
CA VAL A 112 -6.20 -1.44 -19.46
C VAL A 112 -7.43 -2.13 -18.85
N SER A 113 -7.29 -2.77 -17.69
CA SER A 113 -8.43 -3.40 -17.01
C SER A 113 -9.47 -2.37 -16.55
N ASP A 114 -10.75 -2.62 -16.83
CA ASP A 114 -11.89 -1.78 -16.40
C ASP A 114 -12.05 -1.68 -14.87
N GLU A 115 -11.27 -2.44 -14.09
CA GLU A 115 -11.25 -2.38 -12.62
C GLU A 115 -10.55 -1.12 -12.08
N TRP A 116 -9.87 -0.38 -12.95
CA TRP A 116 -9.21 0.88 -12.63
C TRP A 116 -10.22 2.00 -12.77
N ASP A 117 -10.55 2.65 -11.66
CA ASP A 117 -11.42 3.84 -11.54
C ASP A 117 -10.83 5.08 -12.25
N GLY A 118 -10.35 4.92 -13.49
CA GLY A 118 -9.63 5.92 -14.31
C GLY A 118 -8.26 6.36 -13.77
N LEU A 119 -7.80 5.83 -12.65
CA LEU A 119 -6.55 6.27 -11.99
C LEU A 119 -5.31 5.59 -12.58
N SER A 120 -4.17 6.30 -12.61
CA SER A 120 -2.87 5.68 -12.93
C SER A 120 -2.30 4.86 -11.78
N LEU A 121 -1.37 3.94 -12.06
CA LEU A 121 -0.62 3.22 -11.03
C LEU A 121 0.04 4.18 -10.03
N SER A 122 0.69 5.23 -10.52
CA SER A 122 1.30 6.28 -9.68
C SER A 122 0.28 6.96 -8.74
N SER A 123 -0.97 7.16 -9.20
CA SER A 123 -2.05 7.68 -8.34
C SER A 123 -2.43 6.70 -7.22
N TRP A 124 -2.36 5.39 -7.48
CA TRP A 124 -2.58 4.38 -6.46
C TRP A 124 -1.42 4.27 -5.47
N LEU A 125 -0.18 4.40 -5.94
CA LEU A 125 1.02 4.40 -5.09
C LEU A 125 1.07 5.61 -4.13
N LEU A 126 0.33 6.68 -4.42
CA LEU A 126 0.18 7.80 -3.47
C LEU A 126 -0.80 7.54 -2.33
N LYS A 127 -1.72 6.57 -2.46
CA LYS A 127 -2.78 6.34 -1.44
C LYS A 127 -2.23 6.00 -0.04
N PRO A 128 -1.16 5.22 0.13
CA PRO A 128 -0.52 5.02 1.45
C PRO A 128 -0.11 6.33 2.13
N VAL A 129 0.47 7.27 1.37
CA VAL A 129 0.91 8.58 1.89
C VAL A 129 -0.30 9.41 2.32
N GLN A 130 -1.31 9.48 1.45
CA GLN A 130 -2.57 10.17 1.74
C GLN A 130 -3.27 9.57 2.97
N ARG A 131 -3.22 8.25 3.13
CA ARG A 131 -3.81 7.56 4.29
C ARG A 131 -3.08 7.90 5.58
N LEU A 132 -1.74 7.95 5.56
CA LEU A 132 -0.94 8.33 6.72
C LEU A 132 -1.26 9.77 7.16
N ALA A 133 -1.35 10.71 6.21
CA ALA A 133 -1.74 12.08 6.49
C ALA A 133 -3.14 12.18 7.12
N LYS A 134 -4.09 11.32 6.74
CA LYS A 134 -5.43 11.31 7.34
C LYS A 134 -5.42 10.88 8.82
N TYR A 135 -4.48 10.04 9.25
CA TYR A 135 -4.40 9.65 10.66
C TYR A 135 -4.10 10.82 11.58
N THR A 136 -3.30 11.79 11.14
CA THR A 136 -3.03 13.00 11.95
C THR A 136 -4.29 13.83 12.17
N LEU A 137 -5.24 13.79 11.23
CA LEU A 137 -6.55 14.43 11.36
C LEU A 137 -7.48 13.64 12.27
N PHE A 138 -7.50 12.30 12.15
CA PHE A 138 -8.37 11.44 12.97
C PHE A 138 -7.95 11.39 14.44
N PHE A 139 -6.66 11.43 14.72
CA PHE A 139 -6.12 11.42 16.08
C PHE A 139 -5.87 12.82 16.63
N LYS A 140 -6.24 13.87 15.88
CA LYS A 140 -6.18 15.24 16.39
C LYS A 140 -7.16 15.35 17.56
N VAL A 141 -6.62 15.49 18.77
CA VAL A 141 -7.40 15.80 19.95
C VAL A 141 -8.02 17.18 19.71
N GLY A 142 -9.35 17.24 19.65
CA GLY A 142 -10.06 18.50 19.76
C GLY A 142 -9.77 19.05 21.14
N ILE A 143 -8.90 20.04 21.25
CA ILE A 143 -8.80 20.86 22.46
C ILE A 143 -10.09 21.66 22.50
N SER A 144 -11.14 21.11 23.10
CA SER A 144 -12.25 21.93 23.57
C SER A 144 -11.67 22.89 24.60
N ARG A 145 -11.56 24.15 24.21
CA ARG A 145 -11.41 25.26 25.16
C ARG A 145 -12.72 25.50 25.89
#